data_AF-A0A0G3WI03-F1
#
_entry.id   AF-A0A0G3WI03-F1
#
_cell.length_a   1.000
_cell.length_b   1.000
_cell.length_c   1.000
_cell.angle_alpha   90.00
_cell.angle_beta   90.00
_cell.angle_gamma   90.00
#
_symmetry.space_group_name_H-M   'P 1'
#
loop_
_entity.id
_entity.type
_entity.pdbx_description
1 polymer ?
#
loop_
_entity_poly.entity_id
_entity_poly.type
_entity_poly.pdbx_seq_one_letter_code
_entity_poly.pdbx_strand_id
1 'polypeptide(L)'
;MPAQTGSSYASFILGVILIIANYPLGWVGLVWLSHFASKTGKKIYYFYAAFVYAVSWALLFAGIYLCGKEYAAALFREYHTYIIAGTVIFITAIVALNLFFYKKGLKNQSKHSIDKKA
;
A
#
# COMPACT_ATOMS: atom_id res chain seq x y z
N MET A 1 32.00 3.55 14.92
CA MET A 1 30.76 4.07 15.53
C MET A 1 30.08 2.95 16.29
N PRO A 2 30.02 2.96 17.63
CA PRO A 2 29.14 2.02 18.31
C PRO A 2 28.29 2.71 19.39
N ALA A 3 26.99 2.79 19.14
CA ALA A 3 25.98 2.83 20.20
C ALA A 3 24.84 1.88 19.81
N GLN A 4 25.18 0.61 19.54
CA GLN A 4 24.22 -0.49 19.64
C GLN A 4 24.16 -0.94 21.10
N THR A 5 23.45 -0.20 21.94
CA THR A 5 23.16 -0.62 23.31
C THR A 5 21.73 -1.12 23.38
N GLY A 6 21.52 -2.40 23.04
CA GLY A 6 20.42 -3.21 23.61
C GLY A 6 19.34 -3.78 22.68
N SER A 7 19.25 -3.42 21.40
CA SER A 7 18.23 -4.01 20.51
C SER A 7 18.75 -5.27 19.82
N SER A 8 18.03 -6.39 19.98
CA SER A 8 18.29 -7.62 19.23
C SER A 8 18.32 -7.34 17.72
N TYR A 9 19.23 -7.98 16.98
CA TYR A 9 19.32 -7.89 15.52
C TYR A 9 17.96 -8.15 14.83
N ALA A 10 17.13 -8.99 15.46
CA ALA A 10 15.76 -9.25 15.02
C ALA A 10 14.85 -8.00 15.11
N SER A 11 14.96 -7.20 16.18
CA SER A 11 14.20 -5.95 16.35
C SER A 11 14.58 -4.91 15.29
N PHE A 12 15.87 -4.83 14.97
CA PHE A 12 16.36 -3.94 13.91
C PHE A 12 15.79 -4.33 12.53
N ILE A 13 15.88 -5.61 12.15
CA ILE A 13 15.32 -6.11 10.89
C ILE A 13 13.81 -5.86 10.83
N LEU A 14 13.09 -6.17 11.92
CA LEU A 14 11.66 -5.96 12.00
C LEU A 14 11.32 -4.47 11.82
N GLY A 15 12.11 -3.58 12.42
CA GLY A 15 11.96 -2.13 12.26
C GLY A 15 12.11 -1.68 10.80
N VAL A 16 13.14 -2.19 10.11
CA VAL A 16 13.34 -1.91 8.68
C VAL A 16 12.19 -2.43 7.83
N ILE A 17 11.75 -3.67 8.07
CA ILE A 17 10.61 -4.27 7.35
C ILE A 17 9.35 -3.43 7.55
N LEU A 18 9.07 -2.98 8.78
CA LEU A 18 7.89 -2.16 9.08
C LEU A 18 7.93 -0.81 8.35
N ILE A 19 9.09 -0.16 8.27
CA ILE A 19 9.25 1.11 7.53
C ILE A 19 9.01 0.89 6.03
N ILE A 20 9.61 -0.15 5.45
CA ILE A 20 9.49 -0.43 4.01
C ILE A 20 8.06 -0.87 3.67
N ALA A 21 7.47 -1.78 4.46
CA ALA A 21 6.14 -2.32 4.23
C ALA A 21 5.02 -1.30 4.46
N ASN A 22 5.25 -0.28 5.31
CA ASN A 22 4.28 0.78 5.55
C ASN A 22 3.88 1.52 4.26
N TYR A 23 4.85 1.83 3.40
CA TYR A 23 4.60 2.57 2.15
C TYR A 23 3.57 1.87 1.24
N PRO A 24 3.78 0.61 0.82
CA PRO A 24 2.79 -0.09 0.01
C PRO A 24 1.49 -0.34 0.79
N LEU A 25 1.52 -0.70 2.07
CA LEU A 25 0.30 -0.99 2.84
C LEU A 25 -0.63 0.22 2.95
N GLY A 26 -0.09 1.39 3.31
CA GLY A 26 -0.88 2.60 3.47
C GLY A 26 -1.48 3.07 2.15
N TRP A 27 -0.67 3.18 1.10
CA TRP A 27 -1.13 3.70 -0.19
C TRP A 27 -2.02 2.72 -0.95
N VAL A 28 -1.67 1.43 -0.97
CA VAL A 28 -2.48 0.42 -1.67
C VAL A 28 -3.82 0.23 -0.95
N GLY A 29 -3.81 0.18 0.38
CA GLY A 29 -5.04 0.11 1.17
C GLY A 29 -5.96 1.29 0.89
N LEU A 30 -5.42 2.51 0.88
CA LEU A 30 -6.18 3.72 0.61
C LEU A 30 -6.76 3.73 -0.82
N VAL A 31 -5.95 3.47 -1.84
CA VAL A 31 -6.39 3.46 -3.24
C VAL A 31 -7.43 2.37 -3.49
N TRP A 32 -7.18 1.16 -2.99
CA TRP A 32 -8.04 0.00 -3.22
C TRP A 32 -9.40 0.15 -2.53
N LEU A 33 -9.41 0.56 -1.26
CA LEU A 33 -10.65 0.74 -0.50
C LEU A 33 -11.44 1.95 -0.99
N SER A 34 -10.78 3.04 -1.39
CA SER A 34 -11.45 4.19 -2.02
C SER A 34 -12.07 3.82 -3.37
N HIS A 35 -11.41 2.97 -4.15
CA HIS A 35 -11.96 2.44 -5.41
C HIS A 35 -13.18 1.53 -5.16
N PHE A 36 -13.14 0.69 -4.11
CA PHE A 36 -14.31 -0.11 -3.72
C PHE A 36 -15.46 0.77 -3.20
N ALA A 37 -15.15 1.84 -2.49
CA ALA A 37 -16.13 2.81 -2.01
C ALA A 37 -16.88 3.47 -3.18
N SER A 38 -16.17 3.89 -4.22
CA SER A 38 -16.79 4.49 -5.40
C SER A 38 -17.61 3.48 -6.20
N LYS A 39 -17.19 2.21 -6.26
CA LYS A 39 -17.92 1.15 -6.96
C LYS A 39 -19.19 0.71 -6.24
N THR A 40 -19.17 0.64 -4.91
CA THR A 40 -20.30 0.14 -4.11
C THR A 40 -21.22 1.24 -3.60
N GLY A 41 -20.79 2.51 -3.64
CA GLY A 41 -21.49 3.65 -3.06
C GLY A 41 -21.54 3.65 -1.53
N LYS A 42 -20.94 2.66 -0.86
CA LYS A 42 -20.99 2.53 0.60
C LYS A 42 -19.87 3.34 1.24
N LYS A 43 -20.24 4.37 2.01
CA LYS A 43 -19.30 5.26 2.71
C LYS A 43 -18.38 4.55 3.71
N ILE A 44 -18.79 3.38 4.20
CA ILE A 44 -17.98 2.59 5.16
C ILE A 44 -16.61 2.19 4.62
N TYR A 45 -16.46 2.03 3.30
CA TYR A 45 -15.16 1.71 2.70
C TYR A 45 -14.16 2.87 2.76
N TYR A 46 -14.63 4.13 2.77
CA TYR A 46 -13.75 5.28 3.04
C TYR A 46 -13.27 5.28 4.48
N PHE A 47 -14.10 4.86 5.43
CA PHE A 47 -13.70 4.72 6.83
C PHE A 47 -12.63 3.63 6.99
N TYR A 48 -12.80 2.48 6.32
CA TYR A 48 -11.76 1.46 6.29
C TYR A 48 -10.47 1.94 5.62
N ALA A 49 -10.57 2.71 4.53
CA ALA A 49 -9.40 3.30 3.86
C ALA A 49 -8.61 4.21 4.81
N ALA A 50 -9.31 5.09 5.52
CA ALA A 50 -8.71 5.98 6.52
C ALA A 50 -8.11 5.19 7.70
N PHE A 51 -8.80 4.14 8.18
CA PHE A 51 -8.30 3.30 9.25
C PHE A 51 -7.02 2.55 8.86
N VAL A 52 -6.99 1.93 7.67
CA VAL A 52 -5.78 1.23 7.17
C VAL A 52 -4.63 2.22 7.01
N TYR A 53 -4.89 3.42 6.53
CA TYR A 53 -3.89 4.47 6.44
C TYR A 53 -3.37 4.87 7.83
N ALA A 54 -4.25 5.08 8.81
CA ALA A 54 -3.86 5.39 10.19
C ALA A 54 -3.01 4.27 10.84
N VAL A 55 -3.37 3.00 10.61
CA VAL A 55 -2.58 1.85 11.08
C VAL A 55 -1.20 1.83 10.43
N SER A 56 -1.10 2.20 9.15
CA SER A 56 0.19 2.27 8.46
C SER A 56 1.13 3.27 9.16
N TRP A 57 0.63 4.45 9.55
CA TRP A 57 1.41 5.40 10.36
C TRP A 57 1.89 4.81 11.68
N ALA A 58 1.06 4.04 12.38
CA ALA A 58 1.49 3.36 13.61
C ALA A 58 2.63 2.37 13.34
N LEU A 59 2.59 1.62 12.23
CA LEU A 59 3.67 0.71 11.81
C LEU A 59 4.94 1.48 11.45
N LEU A 60 4.83 2.65 10.81
CA LEU A 60 5.97 3.51 10.52
C LEU A 60 6.66 3.97 11.80
N PHE A 61 5.90 4.50 12.76
CA PHE A 61 6.46 4.97 14.03
C PHE A 61 7.06 3.82 14.85
N ALA A 62 6.40 2.66 14.88
CA ALA A 62 6.94 1.45 15.50
C ALA A 62 8.25 1.01 14.82
N GLY A 63 8.31 1.06 13.48
CA GLY A 63 9.51 0.74 12.72
C GLY A 63 10.69 1.67 13.03
N ILE A 64 10.43 2.99 13.06
CA ILE A 64 11.43 4.01 13.43
C ILE A 64 11.92 3.81 14.87
N TYR A 65 11.00 3.48 15.79
CA TYR A 65 11.35 3.20 17.18
C TYR A 65 12.25 1.97 17.30
N LEU A 66 11.98 0.91 16.54
CA LEU A 66 12.71 -0.35 16.57
C LEU A 66 14.08 -0.30 15.89
N CYS A 67 14.23 0.38 14.74
CA CYS A 67 15.52 0.45 14.03
C CYS A 67 16.39 1.64 14.46
N GLY A 68 15.81 2.60 15.19
CA GLY A 68 16.47 3.82 15.63
C GLY A 68 16.33 4.97 14.64
N LYS A 69 16.19 6.20 15.16
CA LYS A 69 15.96 7.41 14.38
C LYS A 69 17.06 7.69 13.35
N GLU A 70 18.32 7.45 13.71
CA GLU A 70 19.47 7.71 12.82
C GLU A 70 19.46 6.78 11.60
N TYR A 71 19.23 5.49 11.82
CA TYR A 71 19.12 4.51 10.74
C TYR A 71 17.87 4.73 9.88
N ALA A 72 16.73 5.04 10.49
CA ALA A 72 15.52 5.40 9.75
C ALA A 72 15.75 6.63 8.84
N ALA A 73 16.45 7.65 9.34
CA ALA A 73 16.79 8.84 8.57
C ALA A 73 17.75 8.54 7.41
N ALA A 74 18.77 7.70 7.66
CA ALA A 74 19.69 7.24 6.61
C ALA A 74 18.97 6.42 5.53
N LEU A 75 18.13 5.47 5.93
CA LEU A 75 17.32 4.65 5.03
C LEU A 75 16.40 5.54 4.17
N PHE A 76 15.76 6.53 4.78
CA PHE A 76 14.92 7.46 4.04
C PHE A 76 15.77 8.28 3.07
N ARG A 77 16.91 8.84 3.49
CA ARG A 77 17.75 9.67 2.62
C ARG A 77 18.25 8.91 1.38
N GLU A 78 18.68 7.66 1.53
CA GLU A 78 19.25 6.88 0.43
C GLU A 78 18.17 6.20 -0.43
N TYR A 79 17.11 5.69 0.19
CA TYR A 79 16.15 4.81 -0.48
C TYR A 79 14.77 5.44 -0.72
N HIS A 80 14.47 6.65 -0.24
CA HIS A 80 13.15 7.27 -0.42
C HIS A 80 12.71 7.30 -1.88
N THR A 81 13.60 7.67 -2.81
CA THR A 81 13.25 7.73 -4.24
C THR A 81 12.87 6.35 -4.78
N TYR A 82 13.62 5.30 -4.44
CA TYR A 82 13.32 3.93 -4.85
C TYR A 82 12.03 3.39 -4.21
N ILE A 83 11.82 3.67 -2.92
CA ILE A 83 10.61 3.26 -2.20
C ILE A 83 9.38 3.95 -2.79
N ILE A 84 9.45 5.25 -3.06
CA ILE A 84 8.36 6.02 -3.69
C ILE A 84 8.12 5.53 -5.11
N ALA A 85 9.17 5.43 -5.94
CA ALA A 85 9.05 4.97 -7.32
C ALA A 85 8.46 3.54 -7.40
N GLY A 86 8.95 2.62 -6.56
CA GLY A 86 8.42 1.26 -6.46
C GLY A 86 6.95 1.24 -6.05
N THR A 87 6.56 2.08 -5.09
CA THR A 87 5.16 2.22 -4.66
C THR A 87 4.27 2.76 -5.79
N VAL A 88 4.72 3.79 -6.50
CA VAL A 88 3.99 4.37 -7.64
C VAL A 88 3.81 3.34 -8.76
N ILE A 89 4.87 2.60 -9.12
CA ILE A 89 4.82 1.54 -10.13
C ILE A 89 3.82 0.46 -9.70
N PHE A 90 3.88 0.02 -8.44
CA PHE A 90 3.00 -1.01 -7.91
C PHE A 90 1.53 -0.57 -7.93
N ILE A 91 1.22 0.64 -7.48
CA ILE A 91 -0.15 1.20 -7.53
C ILE A 91 -0.63 1.31 -8.98
N THR A 92 0.21 1.82 -9.88
CA THR A 92 -0.13 1.97 -11.30
C THR A 92 -0.42 0.61 -11.95
N ALA A 93 0.39 -0.41 -11.64
CA ALA A 93 0.16 -1.78 -12.10
C ALA A 93 -1.17 -2.34 -11.59
N ILE A 94 -1.47 -2.15 -10.30
CA ILE A 94 -2.75 -2.57 -9.71
C ILE A 94 -3.94 -1.89 -10.39
N VAL A 95 -3.87 -0.57 -10.60
CA VAL A 95 -4.93 0.19 -11.28
C VAL A 95 -5.10 -0.28 -12.73
N ALA A 96 -4.01 -0.45 -13.48
CA ALA A 96 -4.04 -0.96 -14.84
C ALA A 96 -4.67 -2.36 -14.92
N LEU A 97 -4.29 -3.25 -14.01
CA LEU A 97 -4.85 -4.60 -13.91
C LEU A 97 -6.35 -4.55 -13.62
N ASN A 98 -6.78 -3.71 -12.69
CA ASN A 98 -8.20 -3.55 -12.34
C ASN A 98 -9.02 -3.00 -13.53
N LEU A 99 -8.49 -2.00 -14.25
CA LEU A 99 -9.12 -1.47 -15.47
C LEU A 99 -9.19 -2.52 -16.59
N PHE A 100 -8.16 -3.35 -16.74
CA PHE A 100 -8.15 -4.44 -17.71
C PHE A 100 -9.25 -5.46 -17.43
N PHE A 101 -9.39 -5.91 -16.17
CA PHE A 101 -10.46 -6.82 -15.76
C PHE A 101 -11.85 -6.18 -15.88
N TYR A 102 -11.98 -4.88 -15.57
CA TYR A 102 -13.24 -4.16 -15.76
C TYR A 102 -13.69 -4.12 -17.22
N LYS A 103 -12.78 -3.76 -18.15
CA LYS A 103 -13.05 -3.76 -19.59
C LYS A 103 -13.42 -5.15 -20.10
N LYS A 104 -12.73 -6.20 -19.62
CA LYS A 104 -13.04 -7.60 -19.98
C LYS A 104 -14.43 -8.02 -19.50
N GLY A 105 -14.83 -7.60 -18.30
CA GLY A 105 -16.18 -7.84 -17.76
C GLY A 105 -17.29 -7.18 -18.60
N LEU A 106 -17.11 -5.91 -18.99
CA LEU A 106 -18.07 -5.20 -19.85
C LEU A 106 -18.23 -5.87 -21.22
N LYS A 107 -17.12 -6.30 -21.84
CA LYS A 107 -17.15 -6.96 -23.15
C LYS A 107 -17.88 -8.32 -23.10
N ASN A 108 -17.79 -9.04 -21.98
CA ASN A 108 -18.56 -10.28 -21.79
C ASN A 108 -20.05 -10.03 -21.61
N GLN A 109 -20.45 -8.97 -20.89
CA GLN A 109 -21.87 -8.64 -20.73
C GLN A 109 -22.52 -8.15 -22.01
N SER A 110 -21.81 -7.33 -22.82
CA SER A 110 -22.36 -6.88 -24.11
C SER A 110 -22.58 -8.05 -25.07
N LYS A 111 -21.64 -9.00 -25.16
CA LYS A 111 -21.77 -10.20 -26.00
C LYS A 111 -22.98 -11.06 -25.59
N HIS A 112 -23.18 -11.27 -24.28
CA HIS A 112 -24.31 -12.07 -23.79
C HIS A 112 -25.68 -11.40 -24.02
N SER A 113 -25.73 -10.06 -24.06
CA SER A 113 -26.96 -9.32 -24.38
C SER A 113 -27.34 -9.35 -25.86
N ILE A 114 -26.36 -9.54 -26.76
CA ILE A 114 -26.60 -9.67 -28.20
C ILE A 114 -27.10 -11.08 -28.52
N ASP A 115 -26.47 -12.13 -27.95
CA ASP A 115 -26.89 -13.52 -28.16
C ASP A 115 -28.30 -13.82 -27.61
N LYS A 116 -28.80 -13.06 -26.62
CA LYS A 116 -30.19 -13.20 -26.13
C LYS A 116 -31.24 -12.53 -27.02
N LYS A 117 -30.83 -11.69 -27.97
CA LYS A 117 -31.73 -10.96 -28.87
C LYS A 117 -31.75 -11.52 -30.30
N ALA A 118 -30.84 -12.43 -30.63
CA ALA A 118 -30.81 -13.20 -31.87
C ALA A 118 -31.57 -14.51 -31.69
#